data_AF-X0XT96-F1
#
_entry.id   AF-X0XT96-F1
#
_cell.length_a   1.000
_cell.length_b   1.000
_cell.length_c   1.000
_cell.angle_alpha   90.00
_cell.angle_beta   90.00
_cell.angle_gamma   90.00
#
_symmetry.space_group_name_H-M   'P 1'
#
loop_
_entity.id
_entity.type
_entity.pdbx_description
1 polymer ?
#
loop_
_entity_poly.entity_id
_entity_poly.type
_entity_poly.pdbx_seq_one_letter_code
_entity_poly.pdbx_strand_id
1 'polypeptide(L)'
;GKPNWEYIILWILSNNKVCSWSDLKERVNRSTLSLYLNKLKRDDYILKSKFNQYRITSKGSERYYELGQAKREGRKLSYPPKIILSHRNYDHWILWLVYNNNYCKWADFLEKPLSINQSSLSKKLNELIKKNFVRKDEKEYRITRLGKSEYSKMLTLYDLDRQSILEEESKRITELTQKTLKFFKDFDIKERNIQFRFLNSVLKLEYSKIKNVLRDEEDFHKILLFISVNHPTEYPKYIFPEEFSVK
;
A
#
# COMPACT_ATOMS: atom_id res chain seq x y z
N GLY A 1 -7.57 16.38 18.61
CA GLY A 1 -8.52 15.61 17.77
C GLY A 1 -9.48 14.85 18.67
N LYS A 2 -10.75 14.67 18.27
CA LYS A 2 -11.74 13.93 19.07
C LYS A 2 -11.28 12.46 19.24
N PRO A 3 -11.31 11.87 20.44
CA PRO A 3 -10.95 10.46 20.63
C PRO A 3 -11.91 9.57 19.84
N ASN A 4 -11.37 8.59 19.09
CA ASN A 4 -12.20 7.55 18.50
C ASN A 4 -12.56 6.53 19.58
N TRP A 5 -13.68 6.78 20.25
CA TRP A 5 -14.17 5.94 21.35
C TRP A 5 -14.50 4.51 20.91
N GLU A 6 -14.89 4.29 19.66
CA GLU A 6 -15.12 2.95 19.09
C GLU A 6 -13.84 2.11 19.11
N TYR A 7 -12.74 2.70 18.63
CA TYR A 7 -11.42 2.06 18.65
C TYR A 7 -10.92 1.81 20.07
N ILE A 8 -11.09 2.77 20.98
CA ILE A 8 -10.62 2.63 22.37
C ILE A 8 -11.36 1.51 23.09
N ILE A 9 -12.69 1.43 22.93
CA ILE A 9 -13.51 0.39 23.57
C ILE A 9 -13.15 -0.99 23.00
N LEU A 10 -13.00 -1.11 21.68
CA LEU A 10 -12.59 -2.38 21.05
C LEU A 10 -11.16 -2.77 21.42
N TRP A 11 -10.23 -1.82 21.55
CA TRP A 11 -8.86 -2.07 22.02
C TRP A 11 -8.85 -2.62 23.46
N ILE A 12 -9.63 -2.02 24.37
CA ILE A 12 -9.75 -2.49 25.76
C ILE A 12 -10.30 -3.92 25.80
N LEU A 13 -11.34 -4.21 24.99
CA LEU A 13 -11.98 -5.53 24.93
C LEU A 13 -11.16 -6.58 24.16
N SER A 14 -10.27 -6.15 23.26
CA SER A 14 -9.36 -7.06 22.54
C SER A 14 -8.20 -7.51 23.44
N ASN A 15 -7.68 -6.60 24.28
CA ASN A 15 -6.58 -6.90 25.19
C ASN A 15 -7.01 -7.66 26.46
N ASN A 16 -8.29 -7.59 26.83
CA ASN A 16 -8.83 -8.25 28.01
C ASN A 16 -9.90 -9.26 27.59
N LYS A 17 -9.74 -10.54 27.97
CA LYS A 17 -10.67 -11.63 27.56
C LYS A 17 -12.13 -11.36 27.93
N VAL A 18 -12.38 -10.63 29.02
CA VAL A 18 -13.68 -10.15 29.49
C VAL A 18 -13.46 -8.81 30.20
N CYS A 19 -14.26 -7.77 29.91
CA CYS A 19 -14.25 -6.51 30.68
C CYS A 19 -15.57 -6.27 31.37
N SER A 20 -15.51 -5.71 32.59
CA SER A 20 -16.70 -5.21 33.28
C SER A 20 -17.00 -3.76 32.90
N TRP A 21 -18.26 -3.35 33.05
CA TRP A 21 -18.68 -1.95 32.84
C TRP A 21 -17.91 -0.95 33.73
N SER A 22 -17.51 -1.38 34.94
CA SER A 22 -16.67 -0.63 35.88
C SER A 22 -15.31 -0.29 35.28
N ASP A 23 -14.63 -1.27 34.66
CA ASP A 23 -13.30 -1.11 34.08
C ASP A 23 -13.31 -0.15 32.87
N LEU A 24 -14.42 -0.14 32.12
CA LEU A 24 -14.60 0.74 30.97
C LEU A 24 -14.95 2.18 31.38
N LYS A 25 -15.61 2.36 32.52
CA LYS A 25 -16.00 3.67 33.06
C LYS A 25 -14.80 4.49 33.54
N GLU A 26 -13.73 3.85 33.99
CA GLU A 26 -12.50 4.56 34.41
C GLU A 26 -11.84 5.33 33.25
N ARG A 27 -12.04 4.90 32.00
CA ARG A 27 -11.39 5.50 30.82
C ARG A 27 -12.33 6.26 29.88
N VAL A 28 -13.64 6.12 30.03
CA VAL A 28 -14.64 6.72 29.14
C VAL A 28 -15.82 7.28 29.94
N ASN A 29 -16.27 8.49 29.60
CA ASN A 29 -17.43 9.11 30.24
C ASN A 29 -18.69 8.23 30.09
N ARG A 30 -19.52 8.16 31.14
CA ARG A 30 -20.69 7.29 31.29
C ARG A 30 -21.67 7.40 30.12
N SER A 31 -21.97 8.61 29.66
CA SER A 31 -22.90 8.88 28.55
C SER A 31 -22.33 8.44 27.20
N THR A 32 -21.04 8.65 26.96
CA THR A 32 -20.34 8.20 25.75
C THR A 32 -20.21 6.68 25.71
N LEU A 33 -19.84 6.07 26.83
CA LEU A 33 -19.68 4.62 26.93
C LEU A 33 -20.99 3.88 26.62
N SER A 34 -22.12 4.32 27.20
CA SER A 34 -23.43 3.70 26.93
C SER A 34 -23.85 3.81 25.46
N LEU A 35 -23.62 4.96 24.82
CA LEU A 35 -23.93 5.16 23.40
C LEU A 35 -23.14 4.20 22.51
N TYR A 36 -21.82 4.13 22.72
CA TYR A 36 -20.94 3.30 21.89
C TYR A 36 -21.11 1.80 22.18
N LEU A 37 -21.34 1.39 23.43
CA LEU A 37 -21.65 -0.01 23.74
C LEU A 37 -22.96 -0.46 23.09
N ASN A 38 -24.00 0.37 23.10
CA ASN A 38 -25.25 0.05 22.41
C ASN A 38 -25.07 -0.06 20.89
N LYS A 39 -24.28 0.86 20.30
CA LYS A 39 -23.94 0.81 18.88
C LYS A 39 -23.14 -0.45 18.52
N LEU A 40 -22.06 -0.73 19.26
CA LEU A 40 -21.19 -1.90 19.04
C LEU A 40 -21.94 -3.22 19.25
N LYS A 41 -22.91 -3.26 20.18
CA LYS A 41 -23.78 -4.42 20.39
C LYS A 41 -24.75 -4.59 19.23
N ARG A 42 -25.38 -3.52 18.74
CA ARG A 42 -26.29 -3.56 17.59
C ARG A 42 -25.58 -4.04 16.32
N ASP A 43 -24.33 -3.65 16.14
CA ASP A 43 -23.54 -3.97 14.95
C ASP A 43 -22.80 -5.35 15.08
N ASP A 44 -23.05 -6.07 16.17
CA ASP A 44 -22.52 -7.41 16.51
C ASP A 44 -20.99 -7.49 16.72
N TYR A 45 -20.38 -6.38 17.15
CA TYR A 45 -18.95 -6.31 17.48
C TYR A 45 -18.64 -6.72 18.92
N ILE A 46 -19.63 -6.67 19.81
CA ILE A 46 -19.49 -7.06 21.21
C ILE A 46 -20.69 -7.88 21.69
N LEU A 47 -20.44 -8.87 22.52
CA LEU A 47 -21.44 -9.67 23.22
C LEU A 47 -21.46 -9.32 24.70
N LYS A 48 -22.67 -9.31 25.28
CA LYS A 48 -22.87 -9.25 26.72
C LYS A 48 -22.98 -10.69 27.24
N SER A 49 -21.97 -11.17 27.95
CA SER A 49 -21.97 -12.54 28.47
C SER A 49 -22.75 -12.63 29.79
N LYS A 50 -22.14 -12.25 30.93
CA LYS A 50 -22.78 -12.22 32.26
C LYS A 50 -23.17 -10.78 32.65
N PHE A 51 -23.81 -10.61 33.81
CA PHE A 51 -24.19 -9.30 34.36
C PHE A 51 -23.01 -8.33 34.30
N ASN A 52 -23.18 -7.22 33.56
CA ASN A 52 -22.18 -6.18 33.35
C ASN A 52 -20.84 -6.58 32.70
N GLN A 53 -20.75 -7.75 32.05
CA GLN A 53 -19.55 -8.22 31.36
C GLN A 53 -19.70 -8.18 29.84
N TYR A 54 -18.70 -7.62 29.16
CA TYR A 54 -18.63 -7.50 27.71
C TYR A 54 -17.44 -8.30 27.16
N ARG A 55 -17.67 -8.96 26.03
CA ARG A 55 -16.67 -9.72 25.28
C ARG A 55 -16.68 -9.28 23.82
N ILE A 56 -15.51 -9.14 23.21
CA ILE A 56 -15.40 -8.87 21.78
C ILE A 56 -15.77 -10.11 20.97
N THR A 57 -16.49 -9.93 19.86
CA THR A 57 -16.77 -11.01 18.90
C THR A 57 -15.62 -11.15 17.89
N SER A 58 -15.59 -12.23 17.10
CA SER A 58 -14.66 -12.35 15.97
C SER A 58 -14.78 -11.15 15.01
N LYS A 59 -16.02 -10.74 14.72
CA LYS A 59 -16.34 -9.56 13.90
C LYS A 59 -15.86 -8.24 14.54
N GLY A 60 -15.98 -8.11 15.86
CA GLY A 60 -15.44 -6.96 16.60
C GLY A 60 -13.92 -6.92 16.59
N SER A 61 -13.27 -8.09 16.64
CA SER A 61 -11.82 -8.24 16.53
C SER A 61 -11.33 -7.82 15.15
N GLU A 62 -11.98 -8.29 14.07
CA GLU A 62 -11.72 -7.82 12.70
C GLU A 62 -11.88 -6.32 12.59
N ARG A 63 -12.97 -5.75 13.12
CA ARG A 63 -13.21 -4.30 13.15
C ARG A 63 -12.13 -3.54 13.92
N TYR A 64 -11.64 -4.09 15.03
CA TYR A 64 -10.51 -3.53 15.77
C TYR A 64 -9.23 -3.52 14.92
N TYR A 65 -8.93 -4.62 14.23
CA TYR A 65 -7.79 -4.70 13.32
C TYR A 65 -7.93 -3.72 12.14
N GLU A 66 -9.12 -3.60 11.54
CA GLU A 66 -9.40 -2.59 10.50
C GLU A 66 -9.15 -1.16 10.98
N LEU A 67 -9.70 -0.81 12.15
CA LEU A 67 -9.54 0.51 12.75
C LEU A 67 -8.09 0.76 13.21
N GLY A 68 -7.36 -0.30 13.56
CA GLY A 68 -5.93 -0.28 13.89
C GLY A 68 -5.03 -0.13 12.67
N GLN A 69 -5.32 -0.83 11.57
CA GLN A 69 -4.65 -0.71 10.27
C GLN A 69 -4.87 0.69 9.70
N ALA A 70 -6.09 1.22 9.76
CA ALA A 70 -6.42 2.60 9.36
C ALA A 70 -5.69 3.67 10.19
N LYS A 71 -5.13 3.31 11.37
CA LYS A 71 -4.34 4.19 12.23
C LYS A 71 -2.83 4.00 12.08
N ARG A 72 -2.37 2.78 11.80
CA ARG A 72 -0.94 2.42 11.63
C ARG A 72 -0.46 2.73 10.22
N GLU A 73 -1.33 2.59 9.24
CA GLU A 73 -1.10 3.06 7.88
C GLU A 73 -1.86 4.37 7.71
N GLY A 74 -1.26 5.48 8.18
CA GLY A 74 -1.60 6.76 7.59
C GLY A 74 -1.51 6.58 6.08
N ARG A 75 -2.61 6.84 5.37
CA ARG A 75 -2.72 6.61 3.93
C ARG A 75 -1.47 7.19 3.26
N LYS A 76 -0.56 6.32 2.77
CA LYS A 76 0.67 6.76 2.10
C LYS A 76 0.27 7.36 0.76
N LEU A 77 -0.02 8.65 0.77
CA LEU A 77 -0.34 9.39 -0.43
C LEU A 77 0.91 9.52 -1.28
N SER A 78 0.80 9.19 -2.57
CA SER A 78 1.83 9.51 -3.55
C SER A 78 1.78 11.01 -3.81
N TYR A 79 2.70 11.73 -3.16
CA TYR A 79 2.84 13.18 -3.33
C TYR A 79 3.65 13.51 -4.60
N PRO A 80 3.47 14.72 -5.16
CA PRO A 80 4.22 15.14 -6.33
C PRO A 80 5.73 15.23 -6.04
N PRO A 81 6.60 14.90 -7.01
CA PRO A 81 8.04 15.12 -6.90
C PRO A 81 8.36 16.61 -6.73
N LYS A 82 9.54 16.90 -6.18
CA LYS A 82 10.00 18.27 -5.90
C LYS A 82 9.97 19.19 -7.13
N ILE A 83 10.12 18.64 -8.34
CA ILE A 83 10.07 19.37 -9.62
C ILE A 83 8.67 19.96 -9.89
N ILE A 84 7.61 19.24 -9.50
CA ILE A 84 6.24 19.73 -9.60
C ILE A 84 5.93 20.68 -8.43
N LEU A 85 6.48 20.42 -7.24
CA LEU A 85 6.29 21.27 -6.07
C LEU A 85 7.07 22.60 -6.13
N SER A 86 8.15 22.68 -6.91
CA SER A 86 8.94 23.91 -7.08
C SER A 86 8.16 24.99 -7.82
N HIS A 87 7.27 24.58 -8.73
CA HIS A 87 6.34 25.47 -9.41
C HIS A 87 5.04 25.54 -8.61
N ARG A 88 4.65 26.73 -8.16
CA ARG A 88 3.41 26.96 -7.39
C ARG A 88 2.17 26.86 -8.30
N ASN A 89 1.89 25.66 -8.80
CA ASN A 89 0.73 25.36 -9.62
C ASN A 89 -0.17 24.34 -8.91
N TYR A 90 -1.16 24.86 -8.21
CA TYR A 90 -2.12 24.05 -7.45
C TYR A 90 -2.93 23.09 -8.33
N ASP A 91 -3.16 23.41 -9.60
CA ASP A 91 -3.92 22.55 -10.50
C ASP A 91 -3.14 21.27 -10.79
N HIS A 92 -1.84 21.40 -11.05
CA HIS A 92 -0.92 20.29 -11.30
C HIS A 92 -0.76 19.41 -10.06
N TRP A 93 -0.68 20.04 -8.88
CA TRP A 93 -0.58 19.33 -7.61
C TRP A 93 -1.83 18.49 -7.31
N ILE A 94 -3.01 19.06 -7.57
CA ILE A 94 -4.29 18.37 -7.36
C ILE A 94 -4.43 17.22 -8.38
N LEU A 95 -4.11 17.45 -9.65
CA LEU A 95 -4.18 16.42 -10.68
C LEU A 95 -3.26 15.24 -10.38
N TRP A 96 -2.03 15.49 -9.92
CA TRP A 96 -1.10 14.43 -9.52
C TRP A 96 -1.63 13.59 -8.36
N LEU A 97 -2.12 14.24 -7.30
CA LEU A 97 -2.64 13.52 -6.13
C LEU A 97 -3.83 12.64 -6.50
N VAL A 98 -4.80 13.21 -7.23
CA VAL A 98 -6.04 12.50 -7.57
C VAL A 98 -5.79 11.37 -8.57
N TYR A 99 -4.83 11.53 -9.49
CA TYR A 99 -4.42 10.48 -10.42
C TYR A 99 -3.74 9.31 -9.69
N ASN A 100 -2.73 9.60 -8.86
CA ASN A 100 -1.87 8.58 -8.28
C ASN A 100 -2.48 7.86 -7.06
N ASN A 101 -3.55 8.39 -6.45
CA ASN A 101 -4.13 7.84 -5.21
C ASN A 101 -5.56 7.27 -5.37
N ASN A 102 -6.05 7.12 -6.61
CA ASN A 102 -7.40 6.71 -7.00
C ASN A 102 -8.55 7.64 -6.57
N TYR A 103 -8.46 8.19 -5.36
CA TYR A 103 -9.38 9.19 -4.80
C TYR A 103 -8.66 10.02 -3.74
N CYS A 104 -9.00 11.29 -3.55
CA CYS A 104 -8.44 12.13 -2.49
C CYS A 104 -9.54 12.74 -1.64
N LYS A 105 -9.28 12.91 -0.33
CA LYS A 105 -10.15 13.67 0.57
C LYS A 105 -9.65 15.11 0.67
N TRP A 106 -10.51 16.01 1.13
CA TRP A 106 -10.15 17.42 1.32
C TRP A 106 -8.91 17.60 2.22
N ALA A 107 -8.82 16.82 3.29
CA ALA A 107 -7.72 16.87 4.24
C ALA A 107 -6.36 16.52 3.60
N ASP A 108 -6.37 15.62 2.62
CA ASP A 108 -5.16 15.09 1.94
C ASP A 108 -4.37 16.21 1.23
N PHE A 109 -5.03 17.31 0.84
CA PHE A 109 -4.41 18.47 0.18
C PHE A 109 -3.83 19.51 1.15
N LEU A 110 -4.21 19.45 2.43
CA LEU A 110 -3.78 20.38 3.47
C LEU A 110 -2.51 19.88 4.18
N GLU A 111 -2.20 18.60 4.07
CA GLU A 111 -1.03 17.98 4.65
C GLU A 111 0.27 18.34 3.90
N LYS A 112 1.40 18.30 4.62
CA LYS A 112 2.73 18.47 4.01
C LYS A 112 3.01 17.26 3.11
N PRO A 113 3.65 17.44 1.93
CA PRO A 113 4.43 18.60 1.48
C PRO A 113 3.64 19.70 0.73
N LEU A 114 2.34 19.55 0.50
CA LEU A 114 1.57 20.46 -0.36
C LEU A 114 1.11 21.73 0.35
N SER A 115 0.58 21.60 1.57
CA SER A 115 0.02 22.70 2.39
C SER A 115 -0.68 23.78 1.57
N ILE A 116 -1.65 23.38 0.73
CA ILE A 116 -2.42 24.34 -0.08
C ILE A 116 -3.33 25.15 0.85
N ASN A 117 -3.38 26.47 0.67
CA ASN A 117 -4.32 27.32 1.42
C ASN A 117 -5.77 26.91 1.11
N GLN A 118 -6.62 26.82 2.13
CA GLN A 118 -8.02 26.38 2.01
C GLN A 118 -8.82 27.20 0.97
N SER A 119 -8.59 28.51 0.91
CA SER A 119 -9.26 29.39 -0.07
C SER A 119 -8.82 29.09 -1.50
N SER A 120 -7.52 28.90 -1.74
CA SER A 120 -6.96 28.55 -3.04
C SER A 120 -7.39 27.14 -3.48
N LEU A 121 -7.36 26.17 -2.57
CA LEU A 121 -7.81 24.80 -2.81
C LEU A 121 -9.27 24.75 -3.25
N SER A 122 -10.16 25.50 -2.57
CA SER A 122 -11.57 25.60 -2.92
C SER A 122 -11.79 26.14 -4.32
N LYS A 123 -11.11 27.25 -4.64
CA LYS A 123 -11.22 27.89 -5.95
C LYS A 123 -10.75 26.94 -7.05
N LYS A 124 -9.59 26.30 -6.86
CA LYS A 124 -8.98 25.43 -7.87
C LYS A 124 -9.72 24.11 -8.07
N LEU A 125 -10.19 23.47 -6.99
CA LEU A 125 -11.03 22.27 -7.13
C LEU A 125 -12.33 22.59 -7.87
N ASN A 126 -12.96 23.74 -7.58
CA ASN A 126 -14.17 24.15 -8.30
C ASN A 126 -13.88 24.43 -9.79
N GLU A 127 -12.74 25.03 -10.13
CA GLU A 127 -12.29 25.21 -11.52
C GLU A 127 -12.06 23.86 -12.22
N LEU A 128 -11.40 22.90 -11.57
CA LEU A 128 -11.13 21.56 -12.10
C LEU A 128 -12.42 20.73 -12.26
N ILE A 129 -13.39 20.90 -11.37
CA ILE A 129 -14.71 20.29 -11.49
C ILE A 129 -15.49 20.91 -12.65
N LYS A 130 -15.48 22.24 -12.79
CA LYS A 130 -16.12 22.93 -13.93
C LYS A 130 -15.53 22.51 -15.27
N LYS A 131 -14.21 22.31 -15.34
CA LYS A 131 -13.50 21.78 -16.52
C LYS A 131 -13.69 20.27 -16.72
N ASN A 132 -14.43 19.60 -15.83
CA ASN A 132 -14.68 18.18 -15.83
C ASN A 132 -13.39 17.34 -15.79
N PHE A 133 -12.34 17.82 -15.12
CA PHE A 133 -11.08 17.09 -14.90
C PHE A 133 -11.12 16.26 -13.62
N VAL A 134 -11.85 16.74 -12.62
CA VAL A 134 -12.07 16.08 -11.33
C VAL A 134 -13.56 16.00 -11.05
N ARG A 135 -14.04 14.89 -10.53
CA ARG A 135 -15.41 14.72 -10.03
C ARG A 135 -15.42 14.54 -8.52
N LYS A 136 -16.52 14.93 -7.87
CA LYS A 136 -16.70 14.81 -6.42
C LYS A 136 -17.80 13.80 -6.11
N ASP A 137 -17.42 12.66 -5.54
CA ASP A 137 -18.32 11.57 -5.15
C ASP A 137 -18.26 11.43 -3.62
N GLU A 138 -19.35 11.67 -2.89
CA GLU A 138 -19.47 11.43 -1.43
C GLU A 138 -18.31 11.95 -0.55
N LYS A 139 -17.81 13.16 -0.85
CA LYS A 139 -16.66 13.84 -0.19
C LYS A 139 -15.27 13.33 -0.61
N GLU A 140 -15.21 12.51 -1.64
CA GLU A 140 -13.98 12.08 -2.32
C GLU A 140 -13.86 12.76 -3.68
N TYR A 141 -12.63 13.10 -4.07
CA TYR A 141 -12.30 13.68 -5.36
C TYR A 141 -11.65 12.60 -6.23
N ARG A 142 -12.16 12.39 -7.44
CA ARG A 142 -11.67 11.37 -8.40
C ARG A 142 -11.38 12.00 -9.75
N ILE A 143 -10.40 11.46 -10.46
CA ILE A 143 -10.02 11.98 -11.78
C ILE A 143 -10.98 11.44 -12.84
N THR A 144 -11.36 12.29 -13.79
CA THR A 144 -12.18 11.91 -14.94
C THR A 144 -11.29 11.49 -16.12
N ARG A 145 -11.91 11.00 -17.22
CA ARG A 145 -11.19 10.71 -18.47
C ARG A 145 -10.47 11.94 -19.04
N LEU A 146 -11.11 13.11 -18.98
CA LEU A 146 -10.51 14.37 -19.45
C LEU A 146 -9.37 14.81 -18.53
N GLY A 147 -9.52 14.65 -17.22
CA GLY A 147 -8.46 14.93 -16.26
C GLY A 147 -7.21 14.07 -16.47
N LYS A 148 -7.36 12.80 -16.89
CA LYS A 148 -6.22 11.94 -17.24
C LYS A 148 -5.45 12.46 -18.46
N SER A 149 -6.16 12.96 -19.47
CA SER A 149 -5.53 13.57 -20.65
C SER A 149 -4.77 14.84 -20.28
N GLU A 150 -5.36 15.68 -19.43
CA GLU A 150 -4.69 16.89 -18.95
C GLU A 150 -3.49 16.58 -18.05
N TYR A 151 -3.61 15.57 -17.20
CA TYR A 151 -2.49 15.06 -16.41
C TYR A 151 -1.34 14.59 -17.30
N SER A 152 -1.63 13.90 -18.40
CA SER A 152 -0.59 13.46 -19.35
C SER A 152 0.13 14.65 -20.01
N LYS A 153 -0.61 15.69 -20.41
CA LYS A 153 -0.02 16.95 -20.92
C LYS A 153 0.80 17.66 -19.84
N MET A 154 0.31 17.65 -18.59
CA MET A 154 1.04 18.19 -17.46
C MET A 154 2.39 17.50 -17.27
N LEU A 155 2.44 16.16 -17.38
CA LEU A 155 3.69 15.41 -17.27
C LEU A 155 4.70 15.78 -18.36
N THR A 156 4.24 16.01 -19.59
CA THR A 156 5.11 16.49 -20.68
C THR A 156 5.69 17.88 -20.42
N LEU A 157 5.01 18.75 -19.66
CA LEU A 157 5.48 20.10 -19.34
C LEU A 157 6.64 20.12 -18.33
N TYR A 158 6.83 19.03 -17.58
CA TYR A 158 7.86 18.91 -16.53
C TYR A 158 9.01 17.98 -16.93
N ASP A 159 9.08 17.52 -18.18
CA ASP A 159 10.04 16.52 -18.68
C ASP A 159 10.07 15.22 -17.83
N LEU A 160 8.96 14.89 -17.15
CA LEU A 160 8.89 13.76 -16.24
C LEU A 160 8.61 12.42 -16.94
N ASP A 161 8.24 12.42 -18.23
CA ASP A 161 7.42 11.32 -18.80
C ASP A 161 8.06 10.43 -19.88
N ARG A 162 9.38 10.42 -20.05
CA ARG A 162 9.99 9.36 -20.88
C ARG A 162 11.42 9.01 -20.48
N GLN A 163 12.27 10.01 -20.30
CA GLN A 163 13.69 9.80 -20.09
C GLN A 163 14.01 9.29 -18.67
N SER A 164 13.38 9.86 -17.63
CA SER A 164 13.59 9.44 -16.24
C SER A 164 13.05 8.04 -15.95
N ILE A 165 11.91 7.66 -16.55
CA ILE A 165 11.36 6.29 -16.44
C ILE A 165 12.28 5.32 -17.19
N LEU A 166 12.74 5.68 -18.40
CA LEU A 166 13.69 4.86 -19.16
C LEU A 166 15.04 4.75 -18.48
N GLU A 167 15.55 5.81 -17.83
CA GLU A 167 16.83 5.81 -17.12
C GLU A 167 16.75 5.02 -15.81
N GLU A 168 15.66 5.16 -15.04
CA GLU A 168 15.46 4.37 -13.83
C GLU A 168 15.25 2.89 -14.15
N GLU A 169 14.43 2.58 -15.17
CA GLU A 169 14.24 1.20 -15.64
C GLU A 169 15.52 0.65 -16.27
N SER A 170 16.27 1.44 -17.05
CA SER A 170 17.58 1.02 -17.59
C SER A 170 18.59 0.80 -16.47
N LYS A 171 18.56 1.61 -15.42
CA LYS A 171 19.41 1.45 -14.24
C LYS A 171 19.02 0.20 -13.46
N ARG A 172 17.73 -0.05 -13.24
CA ARG A 172 17.22 -1.30 -12.62
C ARG A 172 17.59 -2.53 -13.45
N ILE A 173 17.43 -2.48 -14.77
CA ILE A 173 17.82 -3.55 -15.69
C ILE A 173 19.33 -3.76 -15.63
N THR A 174 20.13 -2.70 -15.58
CA THR A 174 21.60 -2.78 -15.49
C THR A 174 22.05 -3.39 -14.15
N GLU A 175 21.48 -2.94 -13.03
CA GLU A 175 21.75 -3.47 -11.69
C GLU A 175 21.33 -4.94 -11.58
N LEU A 176 20.15 -5.29 -12.09
CA LEU A 176 19.66 -6.66 -12.14
C LEU A 176 20.58 -7.54 -13.01
N THR A 177 20.97 -7.06 -14.19
CA THR A 177 21.89 -7.76 -15.10
C THR A 177 23.24 -7.99 -14.44
N GLN A 178 23.79 -7.00 -13.73
CA GLN A 178 25.04 -7.14 -12.99
C GLN A 178 24.93 -8.16 -11.85
N LYS A 179 23.85 -8.12 -11.07
CA LYS A 179 23.57 -9.11 -10.02
C LYS A 179 23.44 -10.52 -10.60
N THR A 180 22.68 -10.69 -11.69
CA THR A 180 22.48 -11.98 -12.34
C THR A 180 23.76 -12.52 -12.96
N LEU A 181 24.58 -11.67 -13.60
CA LEU A 181 25.88 -12.08 -14.15
C LEU A 181 26.86 -12.48 -13.04
N LYS A 182 26.84 -11.78 -11.89
CA LYS A 182 27.63 -12.17 -10.72
C LYS A 182 27.18 -13.52 -10.19
N PHE A 183 25.87 -13.72 -10.02
CA PHE A 183 25.29 -15.00 -9.60
C PHE A 183 25.63 -16.15 -10.57
N PHE A 184 25.56 -15.93 -11.88
CA PHE A 184 25.96 -16.94 -12.86
C PHE A 184 27.45 -17.30 -12.80
N LYS A 185 28.32 -16.35 -12.45
CA LYS A 185 29.75 -16.61 -12.22
C LYS A 185 29.98 -17.38 -10.92
N ASP A 186 29.32 -16.96 -9.84
CA ASP A 186 29.47 -17.55 -8.51
C ASP A 186 28.99 -19.02 -8.49
N PHE A 187 27.97 -19.36 -9.28
CA PHE A 187 27.38 -20.71 -9.39
C PHE A 187 27.80 -21.49 -10.67
N ASP A 188 28.78 -20.99 -11.43
CA ASP A 188 29.29 -21.57 -12.69
C ASP A 188 28.20 -21.97 -13.72
N ILE A 189 27.16 -21.15 -13.86
CA ILE A 189 26.02 -21.43 -14.75
C ILE A 189 26.41 -21.03 -16.18
N LYS A 190 26.86 -22.00 -16.99
CA LYS A 190 27.30 -21.79 -18.38
C LYS A 190 26.21 -22.05 -19.44
N GLU A 191 25.17 -22.80 -19.11
CA GLU A 191 24.16 -23.20 -20.09
C GLU A 191 23.18 -22.06 -20.42
N ARG A 192 23.17 -21.64 -21.70
CA ARG A 192 22.31 -20.54 -22.19
C ARG A 192 20.82 -20.78 -21.94
N ASN A 193 20.35 -22.02 -22.05
CA ASN A 193 18.94 -22.36 -21.84
C ASN A 193 18.51 -22.12 -20.39
N ILE A 194 19.35 -22.51 -19.43
CA ILE A 194 19.12 -22.29 -18.00
C ILE A 194 19.17 -20.79 -17.68
N GLN A 195 20.17 -20.07 -18.22
CA GLN A 195 20.30 -18.62 -18.05
C GLN A 195 19.05 -17.87 -18.55
N PHE A 196 18.54 -18.23 -19.73
CA PHE A 196 17.35 -17.60 -20.31
C PHE A 196 16.09 -17.85 -19.47
N ARG A 197 15.89 -19.09 -18.99
CA ARG A 197 14.76 -19.45 -18.11
C ARG A 197 14.83 -18.73 -16.77
N PHE A 198 16.03 -18.65 -16.21
CA PHE A 198 16.29 -17.94 -14.96
C PHE A 198 15.93 -16.46 -15.10
N LEU A 199 16.45 -15.80 -16.14
CA LEU A 199 16.13 -14.40 -16.44
C LEU A 199 14.62 -14.18 -16.63
N ASN A 200 13.95 -15.06 -17.39
CA ASN A 200 12.51 -14.97 -17.59
C ASN A 200 11.73 -15.13 -16.28
N SER A 201 12.22 -15.97 -15.37
CA SER A 201 11.61 -16.20 -14.06
C SER A 201 11.82 -15.00 -13.12
N VAL A 202 13.03 -14.44 -13.09
CA VAL A 202 13.37 -13.23 -12.32
C VAL A 202 12.56 -12.02 -12.79
N LEU A 203 12.34 -11.87 -14.10
CA LEU A 203 11.53 -10.76 -14.65
C LEU A 203 10.04 -10.90 -14.33
N LYS A 204 9.54 -12.13 -14.17
CA LYS A 204 8.11 -12.40 -13.89
C LYS A 204 7.79 -12.43 -12.39
N LEU A 205 8.76 -12.84 -11.57
CA LEU A 205 8.58 -13.05 -10.13
C LEU A 205 9.39 -12.00 -9.37
N GLU A 206 8.68 -11.06 -8.77
CA GLU A 206 9.30 -10.00 -7.96
C GLU A 206 9.57 -10.49 -6.54
N TYR A 207 10.82 -10.40 -6.08
CA TYR A 207 11.22 -10.70 -4.70
C TYR A 207 10.42 -9.90 -3.66
N SER A 208 9.99 -8.69 -4.00
CA SER A 208 9.17 -7.81 -3.15
C SER A 208 7.89 -8.48 -2.62
N LYS A 209 7.30 -9.40 -3.40
CA LYS A 209 6.06 -10.11 -3.06
C LYS A 209 6.29 -11.27 -2.09
N ILE A 210 7.52 -11.77 -1.97
CA ILE A 210 7.87 -12.99 -1.22
C ILE A 210 8.86 -12.69 -0.07
N LYS A 211 9.26 -11.43 0.08
CA LYS A 211 10.16 -10.94 1.14
C LYS A 211 9.69 -11.26 2.57
N ASN A 212 8.38 -11.46 2.78
CA ASN A 212 7.83 -11.83 4.09
C ASN A 212 7.99 -13.33 4.41
N VAL A 213 8.33 -14.15 3.41
CA VAL A 213 8.43 -15.60 3.51
C VAL A 213 9.89 -16.06 3.45
N LEU A 214 10.70 -15.41 2.62
CA LEU A 214 12.13 -15.73 2.45
C LEU A 214 13.01 -14.76 3.25
N ARG A 215 14.03 -15.29 3.93
CA ARG A 215 14.93 -14.51 4.77
C ARG A 215 15.91 -13.67 3.93
N ASP A 216 16.40 -14.24 2.83
CA ASP A 216 17.43 -13.61 1.99
C ASP A 216 17.05 -13.60 0.50
N GLU A 217 17.55 -12.59 -0.24
CA GLU A 217 17.39 -12.45 -1.70
C GLU A 217 18.15 -13.57 -2.45
N GLU A 218 19.18 -14.13 -1.83
CA GLU A 218 19.96 -15.24 -2.39
C GLU A 218 19.15 -16.55 -2.44
N ASP A 219 18.39 -16.87 -1.40
CA ASP A 219 17.51 -18.05 -1.36
C ASP A 219 16.45 -17.98 -2.45
N PHE A 220 15.92 -16.79 -2.70
CA PHE A 220 14.99 -16.54 -3.79
C PHE A 220 15.63 -16.87 -5.15
N HIS A 221 16.84 -16.40 -5.40
CA HIS A 221 17.56 -16.73 -6.65
C HIS A 221 17.89 -18.23 -6.74
N LYS A 222 18.26 -18.90 -5.65
CA LYS A 222 18.49 -20.36 -5.63
C LYS A 222 17.22 -21.14 -6.01
N ILE A 223 16.07 -20.75 -5.48
CA ILE A 223 14.78 -21.38 -5.84
C ILE A 223 14.46 -21.19 -7.32
N LEU A 224 14.65 -19.98 -7.86
CA LEU A 224 14.42 -19.72 -9.28
C LEU A 224 15.39 -20.49 -10.17
N LEU A 225 16.64 -20.65 -9.73
CA LEU A 225 17.63 -21.47 -10.41
C LEU A 225 17.20 -22.95 -10.43
N PHE A 226 16.78 -23.49 -9.30
CA PHE A 226 16.27 -24.86 -9.21
C PHE A 226 15.12 -25.11 -10.19
N ILE A 227 14.15 -24.20 -10.26
CA ILE A 227 13.01 -24.28 -11.20
C ILE A 227 13.50 -24.19 -12.65
N SER A 228 14.49 -23.36 -12.92
CA SER A 228 15.04 -23.15 -14.27
C SER A 228 15.82 -24.34 -14.78
N VAL A 229 16.55 -25.02 -13.89
CA VAL A 229 17.29 -26.26 -14.17
C VAL A 229 16.31 -27.42 -14.40
N ASN A 230 15.29 -27.55 -13.55
CA ASN A 230 14.33 -28.65 -13.58
C ASN A 230 13.12 -28.41 -14.49
N HIS A 231 13.27 -27.56 -15.52
CA HIS A 231 12.17 -27.26 -16.41
C HIS A 231 11.76 -28.51 -17.22
N PRO A 232 10.44 -28.78 -17.43
CA PRO A 232 9.94 -29.97 -18.11
C PRO A 232 10.50 -30.28 -19.50
N THR A 233 11.12 -29.31 -20.15
CA THR A 233 11.74 -29.44 -21.48
C THR A 233 13.15 -30.05 -21.44
N GLU A 234 13.75 -30.19 -20.25
CA GLU A 234 15.07 -30.80 -20.03
C GLU A 234 14.99 -32.31 -19.69
N TYR A 235 13.84 -32.97 -19.91
CA TYR A 235 13.70 -34.41 -19.62
C TYR A 235 14.70 -35.20 -20.49
N PRO A 236 15.77 -35.82 -19.93
CA PRO A 236 15.86 -36.58 -18.65
C PRO A 236 16.90 -36.08 -17.60
N LYS A 237 17.33 -34.80 -17.63
CA LYS A 237 18.39 -34.25 -16.76
C LYS A 237 17.87 -33.56 -15.49
N TYR A 238 16.96 -34.21 -14.76
CA TYR A 238 16.41 -33.65 -13.52
C TYR A 238 17.46 -33.71 -12.38
N ILE A 239 17.61 -32.62 -11.63
CA ILE A 239 18.45 -32.55 -10.42
C ILE A 239 17.57 -32.63 -9.19
N PHE A 240 17.85 -33.57 -8.30
CA PHE A 240 17.12 -33.73 -7.05
C PHE A 240 17.41 -32.59 -6.07
N PRO A 241 16.45 -32.20 -5.22
CA PRO A 241 16.64 -31.15 -4.22
C PRO A 241 17.88 -31.35 -3.33
N GLU A 242 18.16 -32.61 -2.97
CA GLU A 242 19.30 -33.00 -2.14
C GLU A 242 20.63 -32.72 -2.87
N GLU A 243 20.72 -33.05 -4.15
CA GLU A 243 21.90 -32.80 -4.98
C GLU A 243 22.12 -31.30 -5.27
N PHE A 244 21.03 -30.53 -5.41
CA PHE A 244 21.11 -29.09 -5.61
C PHE A 244 21.56 -28.36 -4.33
N SER A 245 21.19 -28.86 -3.15
CA SER A 245 21.53 -28.22 -1.87
C SER A 245 23.03 -28.23 -1.52
N VAL A 246 23.81 -29.08 -2.20
CA VAL A 246 25.26 -29.25 -1.99
C VAL A 246 26.10 -28.42 -2.98
N LYS A 247 25.48 -27.83 -4.00
CA LYS A 247 26.10 -26.89 -4.94
C LYS A 247 26.08 -25.46 -4.40
#